data_AF-A0A956GNR3-F1
#
_entry.id   AF-A0A956GNR3-F1
#
_cell.length_a   1.000
_cell.length_b   1.000
_cell.length_c   1.000
_cell.angle_alpha   90.00
_cell.angle_beta   90.00
_cell.angle_gamma   90.00
#
_symmetry.space_group_name_H-M   'P 1'
#
loop_
_entity.id
_entity.type
_entity.pdbx_description
1 polymer ?
#
loop_
_entity_poly.entity_id
_entity_poly.type
_entity_poly.pdbx_seq_one_letter_code
_entity_poly.pdbx_strand_id
1 'polypeptide(L)'
;MSDLLDCIRTAMTEGATPEQKQAGAAACCAIYSALSPPPGVPLTVPHAPQSRVGLDQVLDLAIAKLRSMLPADAGVTTESVRFPFLGGVVP
;
A
#
# COMPACT_ATOMS: atom_id res chain seq x y z
N MET A 1 18.91 15.69 -4.45
CA MET A 1 17.79 15.04 -3.72
C MET A 1 16.54 15.89 -3.74
N SER A 2 16.64 17.22 -3.60
CA SER A 2 15.52 18.17 -3.80
C SER A 2 14.82 17.99 -5.15
N ASP A 3 15.58 17.83 -6.24
CA ASP A 3 15.02 17.57 -7.58
C ASP A 3 14.18 16.28 -7.68
N LEU A 4 14.58 15.22 -6.97
CA LEU A 4 13.84 13.95 -6.98
C LEU A 4 12.47 14.11 -6.29
N LEU A 5 12.42 14.90 -5.22
CA LEU A 5 11.16 15.21 -4.52
C LEU A 5 10.26 16.10 -5.37
N ASP A 6 10.83 16.99 -6.17
CA ASP A 6 10.08 17.86 -7.09
C ASP A 6 9.44 17.06 -8.23
N CYS A 7 10.18 16.09 -8.80
CA CYS A 7 9.64 15.12 -9.76
C CYS A 7 8.46 14.31 -9.17
N ILE A 8 8.56 13.88 -7.91
CA ILE A 8 7.48 13.14 -7.25
C ILE A 8 6.24 14.02 -7.05
N ARG A 9 6.40 15.26 -6.61
CA ARG A 9 5.29 16.20 -6.46
C ARG A 9 4.60 16.48 -7.79
N THR A 10 5.37 16.68 -8.85
CA THR A 10 4.85 16.89 -10.21
C THR A 10 4.14 15.65 -10.75
N ALA A 11 4.58 14.44 -10.39
CA ALA A 11 3.90 13.20 -10.77
C ALA A 11 2.56 13.01 -10.03
N MET A 12 2.38 13.63 -8.86
CA MET A 12 1.19 13.51 -8.02
C MET A 12 0.10 14.54 -8.33
N THR A 13 0.40 15.60 -9.08
CA THR A 13 -0.62 16.58 -9.48
C THR A 13 -1.65 15.97 -10.43
N GLU A 14 -2.91 16.39 -10.29
CA GLU A 14 -3.96 16.02 -11.23
C GLU A 14 -3.62 16.55 -12.63
N GLY A 15 -3.71 15.69 -13.64
CA GLY A 15 -3.31 16.00 -15.01
C GLY A 15 -1.83 15.76 -15.34
N ALA A 16 -1.04 15.18 -14.43
CA ALA A 16 0.33 14.81 -14.73
C ALA A 16 0.43 13.90 -15.97
N THR A 17 1.32 14.27 -16.89
CA THR A 17 1.57 13.52 -18.14
C THR A 17 2.15 12.14 -17.83
N PRO A 18 2.03 11.16 -18.74
CA PRO A 18 2.64 9.84 -18.56
C PRO A 18 4.16 9.93 -18.30
N GLU A 19 4.85 10.85 -18.97
CA GLU A 19 6.29 11.08 -18.75
C GLU A 19 6.60 11.63 -17.36
N GLN A 20 5.76 12.54 -16.82
CA GLN A 20 5.91 13.04 -15.46
C GLN A 20 5.66 11.93 -14.42
N LYS A 21 4.68 11.06 -14.65
CA LYS A 21 4.45 9.89 -13.78
C LYS A 21 5.62 8.91 -13.81
N GLN A 22 6.19 8.67 -14.99
CA GLN A 22 7.35 7.81 -15.13
C GLN A 22 8.60 8.40 -14.47
N ALA A 23 8.82 9.72 -14.60
CA ALA A 23 9.89 10.43 -13.91
C ALA A 23 9.73 10.37 -12.38
N GLY A 24 8.51 10.54 -11.86
CA GLY A 24 8.21 10.38 -10.44
C GLY A 24 8.46 8.96 -9.93
N ALA A 25 8.06 7.93 -10.69
CA ALA A 25 8.34 6.54 -10.34
C ALA A 25 9.84 6.24 -10.31
N ALA A 26 10.60 6.73 -11.29
CA ALA A 26 12.06 6.61 -11.31
C ALA A 26 12.70 7.32 -10.11
N ALA A 27 12.18 8.49 -9.72
CA ALA A 27 12.64 9.22 -8.56
C ALA A 27 12.36 8.47 -7.24
N CYS A 28 11.18 7.84 -7.09
CA CYS A 28 10.88 6.97 -5.95
C CYS A 28 11.86 5.80 -5.85
N CYS A 29 12.13 5.12 -6.96
CA CYS A 29 13.10 4.02 -7.00
C CYS A 29 14.52 4.48 -6.64
N ALA A 30 14.94 5.66 -7.14
CA ALA A 30 16.25 6.21 -6.82
C ALA A 30 16.40 6.53 -5.32
N ILE A 31 15.37 7.11 -4.70
CA ILE A 31 15.36 7.38 -3.25
C ILE A 31 15.37 6.07 -2.47
N TYR A 32 14.56 5.10 -2.87
CA TYR A 32 14.53 3.78 -2.22
C TYR A 32 15.90 3.09 -2.28
N SER A 33 16.55 3.07 -3.44
CA SER A 33 17.89 2.50 -3.59
C SER A 33 18.94 3.23 -2.76
N ALA A 34 18.84 4.55 -2.63
CA ALA A 34 19.75 5.34 -1.80
C ALA A 34 19.54 5.12 -0.30
N LEU A 35 18.31 4.83 0.12
CA LEU A 35 17.95 4.55 1.52
C LEU A 35 18.03 3.07 1.89
N SER A 36 18.05 2.18 0.89
CA SER A 36 18.10 0.74 1.12
C SER A 36 19.40 0.40 1.83
N PRO A 37 19.34 -0.20 3.04
CA PRO A 37 20.55 -0.69 3.66
C PRO A 37 21.15 -1.82 2.81
N PRO A 38 22.46 -2.06 2.92
CA PRO A 38 23.09 -3.17 2.23
C PRO A 38 22.43 -4.50 2.65
N PRO A 39 22.31 -5.45 1.71
CA PRO A 39 21.70 -6.75 2.00
C PRO A 39 22.45 -7.43 3.16
N GLY A 40 21.70 -7.90 4.16
CA GLY A 40 22.26 -8.50 5.37
C GLY A 40 22.33 -7.58 6.59
N VAL A 41 22.02 -6.28 6.45
CA VAL A 41 21.79 -5.41 7.60
C VAL A 41 20.33 -5.51 8.01
N PRO A 42 20.02 -6.01 9.23
CA PRO A 42 18.64 -6.02 9.71
C PRO A 42 18.14 -4.58 9.76
N LEU A 43 17.02 -4.32 9.09
CA LEU A 43 16.27 -3.09 9.27
C LEU A 43 15.84 -3.02 10.74
N THR A 44 16.57 -2.26 11.55
CA THR A 44 16.13 -1.91 12.89
C THR A 44 14.89 -1.04 12.73
N VAL A 45 13.73 -1.68 12.73
CA VAL A 45 12.48 -1.00 13.06
C VAL A 45 12.62 -0.56 14.53
N PRO A 46 12.57 0.75 14.84
CA PRO A 46 12.50 1.18 16.23
C PRO A 46 11.31 0.46 16.83
N HIS A 47 11.57 -0.32 17.88
CA HIS A 47 10.64 -1.24 18.54
C HIS A 47 9.21 -0.70 18.46
N ALA A 48 8.47 -1.14 17.43
CA ALA A 48 7.06 -0.83 17.36
C ALA A 48 6.47 -1.45 18.62
N PRO A 49 5.64 -0.73 19.39
CA PRO A 49 5.01 -1.33 20.55
C PRO A 49 4.39 -2.63 20.06
N GLN A 50 4.81 -3.76 20.66
CA GLN A 50 4.26 -5.06 20.29
C GLN A 50 2.76 -4.89 20.28
N SER A 51 2.17 -5.02 19.09
CA SER A 51 0.78 -4.68 18.88
C SER A 51 -0.03 -5.48 19.88
N ARG A 52 -0.60 -4.80 20.89
CA ARG A 52 -1.52 -5.40 21.86
C ARG A 52 -2.87 -5.75 21.22
N VAL A 53 -2.97 -5.50 19.93
CA VAL A 53 -4.14 -5.65 19.08
C VAL A 53 -4.10 -7.08 18.55
N GLY A 54 -5.00 -7.92 19.05
CA GLY A 54 -5.16 -9.29 18.57
C GLY A 54 -5.50 -9.30 17.07
N LEU A 55 -5.24 -10.43 16.41
CA LEU A 55 -5.52 -10.60 14.97
C LEU A 55 -6.95 -10.18 14.60
N ASP A 56 -7.89 -10.46 15.48
CA ASP A 56 -9.31 -10.09 15.35
C ASP A 56 -9.51 -8.57 15.21
N GLN A 57 -8.84 -7.77 16.04
CA GLN A 57 -8.90 -6.32 15.99
C GLN A 57 -8.16 -5.75 14.76
N VAL A 58 -7.13 -6.44 14.27
CA VAL A 58 -6.45 -6.08 13.00
C VAL A 58 -7.39 -6.33 11.82
N LEU A 59 -8.14 -7.45 11.84
CA LEU A 59 -9.14 -7.78 10.84
C LEU A 59 -10.29 -6.76 10.86
N ASP A 60 -10.79 -6.39 12.04
CA ASP A 60 -11.82 -5.35 12.18
C ASP A 60 -11.34 -4.00 11.64
N LEU A 61 -10.10 -3.61 11.95
CA LEU A 61 -9.52 -2.38 11.42
C LEU A 61 -9.42 -2.43 9.89
N ALA A 62 -8.94 -3.54 9.33
CA ALA A 62 -8.85 -3.71 7.88
C ALA A 62 -10.24 -3.65 7.21
N ILE A 63 -11.26 -4.30 7.79
CA ILE A 63 -12.64 -4.25 7.31
C ILE A 63 -13.19 -2.82 7.38
N ALA A 64 -12.97 -2.11 8.49
CA ALA A 64 -13.41 -0.72 8.66
C ALA A 64 -12.74 0.20 7.61
N LYS A 65 -11.44 0.00 7.35
CA LYS A 65 -10.69 0.73 6.33
C LYS A 65 -11.27 0.48 4.94
N LEU A 66 -11.52 -0.78 4.59
CA LEU A 66 -12.11 -1.16 3.30
C LEU A 66 -13.51 -0.56 3.12
N ARG A 67 -14.34 -0.58 4.17
CA ARG A 67 -15.66 0.06 4.16
C ARG A 67 -15.58 1.57 3.99
N SER A 68 -14.64 2.24 4.65
CA SER A 68 -14.46 3.69 4.53
C SER A 68 -14.00 4.13 3.13
N MET A 69 -13.39 3.23 2.37
CA MET A 69 -12.92 3.49 1.01
C MET A 69 -13.98 3.17 -0.05
N LEU A 70 -15.11 2.54 0.33
CA LEU A 70 -16.22 2.31 -0.58
C LEU A 70 -17.05 3.60 -0.74
N PRO A 71 -17.40 4.01 -1.97
CA PRO A 71 -18.34 5.11 -2.18
C PRO A 71 -19.72 4.75 -1.64
N ALA A 72 -20.47 5.75 -1.14
CA ALA A 72 -21.74 5.55 -0.45
C ALA A 72 -22.83 4.81 -1.27
N ASP A 73 -22.66 4.75 -2.59
CA ASP A 73 -23.58 4.10 -3.54
C ASP A 73 -23.09 2.72 -4.01
N ALA A 74 -21.97 2.22 -3.48
CA ALA A 74 -21.52 0.86 -3.74
C ALA A 74 -22.46 -0.12 -3.01
N GLY A 75 -23.54 -0.51 -3.68
CA GLY A 75 -24.38 -1.62 -3.25
C GLY A 75 -23.51 -2.85 -3.00
N VAL A 76 -23.53 -3.36 -1.76
CA VAL A 76 -22.85 -4.61 -1.43
C VAL A 76 -23.65 -5.74 -2.06
N THR A 77 -23.28 -6.13 -3.28
CA THR A 77 -23.76 -7.38 -3.85
C THR A 77 -23.08 -8.50 -3.05
N THR A 78 -23.87 -9.29 -2.31
CA THR A 78 -23.43 -10.57 -1.77
C THR A 78 -23.24 -11.57 -2.91
N GLU A 79 -22.36 -11.26 -3.84
CA GLU A 79 -21.85 -12.24 -4.78
C GLU A 79 -20.70 -12.95 -4.06
N SER A 80 -20.85 -14.26 -3.90
CA SER A 80 -19.88 -15.11 -3.23
C SER A 80 -18.52 -14.95 -3.92
N VAL A 81 -17.60 -14.24 -3.25
CA VAL A 81 -16.25 -14.02 -3.78
C VAL A 81 -15.54 -15.36 -3.79
N ARG A 82 -15.52 -16.00 -4.96
CA ARG A 82 -14.78 -17.24 -5.19
C ARG A 82 -13.30 -16.88 -5.26
N PHE A 83 -12.57 -17.08 -4.17
CA PHE A 83 -11.11 -16.95 -4.17
C PHE A 83 -10.53 -18.03 -5.09
N PRO A 84 -9.86 -17.68 -6.20
CA PRO A 84 -9.35 -18.67 -7.17
C PRO A 84 -8.14 -19.46 -6.64
N PHE A 85 -7.67 -19.20 -5.42
CA PHE A 85 -6.44 -19.77 -4.87
C PHE A 85 -6.66 -20.90 -3.86
N LEU A 86 -7.88 -21.12 -3.37
CA LEU A 86 -8.20 -22.24 -2.47
C LEU A 86 -9.31 -23.08 -3.09
N GLY A 87 -8.91 -23.97 -3.99
CA GLY A 87 -9.68 -25.17 -4.31
C GLY A 87 -9.74 -26.07 -3.08
N GLY A 88 -10.68 -25.79 -2.19
CA GLY A 88 -10.92 -26.59 -0.99
C GLY A 88 -12.40 -26.48 -0.61
N VAL A 89 -13.19 -27.42 -1.09
CA VAL A 89 -14.52 -27.69 -0.55
C VAL A 89 -14.32 -28.26 0.85
N VAL A 90 -14.90 -27.63 1.86
CA VAL A 90 -15.02 -28.18 3.22
C VAL A 90 -16.53 -28.18 3.54
N PRO A 91 -17.08 -29.30 4.06
CA PRO A 91 -18.49 -29.69 3.92
C PRO A 91 -19.51 -28.76 4.58
#